data_AF-A0A956F2P8-F1
#
_entry.id   AF-A0A956F2P8-F1
#
_cell.length_a   1.000
_cell.length_b   1.000
_cell.length_c   1.000
_cell.angle_alpha   90.00
_cell.angle_beta   90.00
_cell.angle_gamma   90.00
#
_symmetry.space_group_name_H-M   'P 1'
#
loop_
_entity.id
_entity.type
_entity.pdbx_description
1 polymer ?
#
loop_
_entity_poly.entity_id
_entity_poly.type
_entity_poly.pdbx_seq_one_letter_code
_entity_poly.pdbx_strand_id
1 'polypeptide(L)' 'MPLRVKCSDGKWYGTAASTVKEAIEQAEAKGLSVIGTVRLPYPCDPRLDPDNPIPSLCWQPDGCMGRTSCPRPICCTN' A
#
# COMPACT_ATOMS: atom_id res chain seq x y z
N MET A 1 3.88 -10.07 4.29
CA MET A 1 3.25 -9.46 3.09
C MET A 1 2.76 -8.09 3.48
N PRO A 2 3.21 -7.01 2.81
CA PRO A 2 2.83 -5.64 3.15
C PRO A 2 1.32 -5.43 3.09
N LEU A 3 0.84 -4.58 4.01
CA LEU A 3 -0.57 -4.25 4.13
C LEU A 3 -0.87 -3.03 3.24
N ARG A 4 -2.10 -2.98 2.73
CA ARG A 4 -2.61 -1.84 1.96
C ARG A 4 -3.94 -1.42 2.57
N VAL A 5 -4.11 -0.13 2.75
CA VAL A 5 -5.30 0.43 3.41
C VAL A 5 -6.00 1.40 2.50
N LYS A 6 -7.32 1.27 2.40
CA LYS A 6 -8.18 2.24 1.73
C LYS A 6 -8.57 3.29 2.74
N CYS A 7 -8.25 4.55 2.47
CA CYS A 7 -8.53 5.65 3.38
C CYS A 7 -9.86 6.37 3.03
N SER A 8 -10.30 7.26 3.92
CA SER A 8 -11.49 8.11 3.80
C SER A 8 -11.57 8.93 2.51
N ASP A 9 -10.42 9.23 1.92
CA ASP A 9 -10.29 9.94 0.65
C ASP A 9 -10.57 9.04 -0.58
N GLY A 10 -10.89 7.76 -0.35
CA GLY A 10 -11.18 6.77 -1.38
C GLY A 10 -9.94 6.17 -2.03
N LYS A 11 -8.72 6.57 -1.63
CA LYS A 11 -7.46 6.07 -2.21
C LYS A 11 -6.88 4.92 -1.42
N TRP A 12 -6.09 4.09 -2.11
CA TRP A 12 -5.34 3.00 -1.52
C TRP A 12 -3.90 3.40 -1.23
N TYR A 13 -3.50 3.29 0.03
CA TYR A 13 -2.15 3.57 0.49
C TYR A 13 -1.39 2.30 0.86
N GLY A 14 -0.13 2.23 0.45
CA GLY A 14 0.82 1.24 0.95
C GLY A 14 1.25 1.55 2.38
N THR A 15 1.44 0.51 3.17
CA THR A 15 2.02 0.60 4.50
C THR A 15 3.00 -0.54 4.74
N ALA A 16 4.06 -0.25 5.50
CA ALA A 16 4.99 -1.26 6.01
C ALA A 16 4.50 -1.93 7.31
N ALA A 17 3.34 -1.50 7.82
CA ALA A 17 2.71 -2.10 8.98
C ALA A 17 2.54 -3.61 8.79
N SER A 18 2.93 -4.36 9.81
CA SER A 18 2.75 -5.82 9.85
C SER A 18 1.35 -6.18 10.35
N THR A 19 0.73 -5.27 11.10
CA THR A 19 -0.60 -5.45 11.69
C THR A 19 -1.61 -4.41 11.19
N VAL A 20 -2.89 -4.74 11.23
CA VAL A 20 -3.97 -3.82 10.87
C VAL A 20 -4.02 -2.62 11.83
N LYS A 21 -3.66 -2.83 13.10
CA LYS A 21 -3.63 -1.76 14.11
C LYS A 21 -2.60 -0.69 13.78
N GLU A 22 -1.36 -1.09 13.51
CA GLU A 22 -0.30 -0.18 13.06
C GLU A 22 -0.70 0.59 11.79
N ALA A 23 -1.38 -0.08 10.85
CA ALA A 23 -1.83 0.55 9.62
C ALA A 23 -2.92 1.61 9.86
N ILE A 24 -3.79 1.39 10.85
CA ILE A 24 -4.80 2.37 11.29
C ILE A 24 -4.12 3.55 11.96
N GLU A 25 -3.19 3.31 12.89
CA GLU A 25 -2.43 4.37 13.58
C GLU A 25 -1.66 5.26 12.59
N GLN A 26 -1.04 4.66 11.56
CA GLN A 26 -0.36 5.41 10.51
C GLN A 26 -1.32 6.23 9.62
N ALA A 27 -2.54 5.75 9.40
CA ALA A 27 -3.55 6.49 8.65
C ALA A 27 -4.08 7.66 9.48
N GLU A 28 -4.36 7.42 10.76
CA GLU A 28 -4.83 8.42 11.72
C GLU A 28 -3.81 9.52 11.94
N ALA A 29 -2.51 9.18 11.99
CA ALA A 29 -1.42 10.16 12.06
C ALA A 29 -1.41 11.14 10.85
N LYS A 30 -2.01 10.74 9.72
CA LYS A 30 -2.20 11.58 8.53
C LYS A 30 -3.59 12.23 8.45
N GLY A 31 -4.42 12.09 9.49
CA GLY A 31 -5.80 12.57 9.50
C GLY A 31 -6.75 11.78 8.59
N LEU A 32 -6.38 10.56 8.22
CA LEU A 32 -7.18 9.67 7.38
C LEU A 32 -7.79 8.54 8.23
N SER A 33 -8.99 8.09 7.88
CA SER A 33 -9.59 6.90 8.50
C SER A 33 -9.55 5.71 7.54
N VAL A 34 -9.24 4.52 8.04
CA VAL A 34 -9.16 3.30 7.23
C VAL A 34 -10.56 2.71 7.03
N ILE A 35 -11.00 2.62 5.78
CA ILE A 35 -12.28 2.01 5.38
C ILE A 35 -12.10 0.52 5.07
N GLY A 36 -10.93 0.10 4.62
CA GLY A 36 -10.69 -1.29 4.22
C GLY A 36 -9.21 -1.64 4.16
N THR A 37 -8.91 -2.94 4.28
CA THR A 37 -7.52 -3.43 4.24
C THR A 37 -7.39 -4.64 3.34
N VAL A 38 -6.25 -4.75 2.64
CA VAL A 38 -5.88 -5.89 1.80
C VAL A 38 -4.39 -6.19 2.00
N ARG A 39 -4.02 -7.46 2.04
CA ARG A 39 -2.62 -7.89 2.00
C ARG A 39 -2.19 -8.10 0.56
N LEU A 40 -1.12 -7.43 0.15
CA LEU A 40 -0.53 -7.61 -1.17
C LEU A 40 0.89 -8.14 -1.05
N PRO A 41 1.38 -8.86 -2.06
CA PRO A 41 2.72 -9.42 -2.03
C PRO A 41 3.81 -8.34 -2.05
N TYR A 42 3.52 -7.14 -2.57
CA TYR A 42 4.50 -6.09 -2.78
C TYR A 42 4.08 -4.71 -2.23
N PRO A 43 5.05 -3.91 -1.75
CA PRO A 43 4.87 -2.52 -1.33
C PRO A 43 4.54 -1.61 -2.52
N CYS A 44 3.65 -0.64 -2.32
CA CYS A 44 3.03 0.17 -3.39
C CYS A 44 2.93 1.65 -2.98
N ASP A 45 2.92 2.55 -3.96
CA ASP A 45 2.69 3.99 -3.75
C ASP A 45 1.23 4.39 -4.09
N PRO A 46 0.69 5.48 -3.49
CA PRO A 46 1.28 6.31 -2.44
C PRO A 46 1.31 5.61 -1.08
N ARG A 47 2.20 6.05 -0.17
CA ARG A 47 2.38 5.43 1.15
C ARG A 47 1.90 6.27 2.32
N LEU A 48 1.47 5.59 3.38
CA LEU A 48 1.30 6.22 4.69
C LEU A 48 2.63 6.59 5.33
N ASP A 49 3.72 5.92 4.97
CA ASP A 49 5.06 6.25 5.45
C ASP A 49 6.00 6.43 4.24
N PRO A 50 6.22 7.68 3.77
CA PRO A 50 7.07 7.95 2.63
C PRO A 50 8.56 7.76 2.94
N ASP A 51 8.96 7.84 4.20
CA ASP A 51 10.34 7.64 4.66
C ASP A 51 10.72 6.16 4.76
N ASN A 52 9.75 5.27 4.54
CA ASN A 52 9.97 3.85 4.59
C ASN A 52 10.95 3.39 3.48
N PRO A 53 12.11 2.79 3.82
CA PRO A 53 13.16 2.46 2.86
C PRO A 53 12.80 1.26 1.97
N ILE A 54 11.69 0.57 2.23
CA ILE A 54 11.22 -0.51 1.37
C ILE A 54 11.01 0.06 -0.04
N PRO A 55 11.64 -0.45 -1.10
CA PRO A 55 11.46 0.11 -2.45
C PRO A 55 10.00 -0.04 -2.87
N SER A 56 9.41 0.99 -3.49
CA SER A 56 8.13 0.77 -4.16
C SER A 56 8.44 -0.09 -5.35
N LEU A 57 7.80 -1.25 -5.44
CA LEU A 57 8.03 -2.17 -6.55
C LEU A 57 6.93 -2.04 -7.61
N CYS A 58 5.97 -1.12 -7.42
CA CYS A 58 4.89 -0.90 -8.38
C CYS A 58 4.34 0.53 -8.30
N TRP A 59 4.40 1.25 -9.43
CA TRP A 59 3.76 2.57 -9.63
C TRP A 59 2.28 2.47 -10.05
N GLN A 60 1.79 1.30 -10.50
CA GLN A 60 0.38 1.06 -10.84
C GLN A 60 -0.17 -0.16 -10.07
N PRO A 61 -0.26 -0.07 -8.74
CA PRO A 61 -0.58 -1.20 -7.90
C PRO A 61 -2.00 -1.74 -8.07
N ASP A 62 -2.95 -0.90 -8.49
CA ASP A 62 -4.32 -1.30 -8.76
C ASP A 62 -4.42 -2.24 -9.96
N GLY A 63 -3.49 -2.14 -10.92
CA GLY A 63 -3.38 -3.06 -12.05
C GLY A 63 -2.80 -4.44 -11.67
N CYS A 64 -2.12 -4.53 -10.52
CA CYS A 64 -1.50 -5.76 -10.02
C CYS A 64 -2.34 -6.46 -8.94
N MET A 65 -3.40 -5.81 -8.45
CA MET A 65 -4.23 -6.31 -7.35
C MET A 65 -4.91 -7.63 -7.73
N GLY A 66 -4.76 -8.65 -6.87
CA GLY A 66 -5.38 -9.97 -7.05
C GLY A 66 -4.65 -10.91 -8.02
N ARG A 67 -3.46 -10.53 -8.50
CA ARG A 67 -2.64 -11.36 -9.40
C ARG A 67 -1.40 -11.88 -8.67
N THR A 68 -0.99 -13.09 -9.00
CA THR A 68 0.24 -13.72 -8.48
C THR A 68 1.50 -13.24 -9.19
N SER A 69 1.36 -12.54 -10.32
CA SER A 69 2.44 -11.94 -11.10
C SER A 69 2.04 -10.55 -11.61
N CYS A 70 3.02 -9.66 -11.77
CA CYS A 70 2.79 -8.33 -12.33
C CYS A 70 2.45 -8.44 -13.82
N PRO A 71 1.25 -8.00 -14.27
CA PRO A 71 0.87 -8.08 -15.67
C PRO A 71 1.55 -7.01 -16.55
N ARG A 72 2.25 -6.05 -15.93
CA ARG A 72 2.95 -4.96 -16.60
C ARG A 72 4.33 -4.78 -15.98
N PRO A 73 5.37 -5.46 -16.49
CA PRO A 73 6.73 -5.37 -15.95
C PRO A 73 7.24 -3.92 -15.87
N ILE A 74 6.79 -3.07 -16.80
CA ILE A 74 7.13 -1.63 -16.86
C ILE A 74 6.64 -0.82 -15.66
N CYS A 75 5.66 -1.34 -14.90
CA CYS A 75 5.11 -0.67 -13.74
C CYS A 75 5.96 -0.91 -12.49
N CYS A 76 6.93 -1.83 -12.57
CA CYS A 76 7.87 -2.10 -11.49
C CYS A 76 9.05 -1.14 -11.56
N THR A 77 9.30 -0.42 -10.48
CA THR A 77 10.56 0.29 -10.26
C THR A 77 11.65 -0.73 -9.96
N ASN A 78 12.80 -0.58 -10.65
CA ASN A 78 14.01 -1.38 -10.41
C ASN A 78 14.50 -1.24 -8.97
#